data_AF-A0A9P6TXP7-F1
#
_entry.id   AF-A0A9P6TXP7-F1
#
_cell.length_a   1.000
_cell.length_b   1.000
_cell.length_c   1.000
_cell.angle_alpha   90.00
_cell.angle_beta   90.00
_cell.angle_gamma   90.00
#
_symmetry.space_group_name_H-M   'P 1'
#
loop_
_entity.id
_entity.type
_entity.pdbx_description
1 polymer ?
#
loop_
_entity_poly.entity_id
_entity_poly.type
_entity_poly.pdbx_seq_one_letter_code
_entity_poly.pdbx_strand_id
1 'polypeptide(L)'
;MSGSTTPRVLVRSNSAGTTYRRAAKWSWRHSRTLMWTTIALTVTFCTSVAWASSGDRQHAYISCVTECDRDICQNENTSSLTPEQLMQQQLSLPLQLLRWTCLDNCRYVCMQSITEAALQSNQAVHQYHGKWPFYRFLGMQEPASVLFSILNGTEKMDYFSAGTAIMYGLFYTVIRITRMVQVRSQLMWGILCLVPLLLHISYLAFVHFDYGYNMAATATVGGIHNLWWICWSLANWKERPYAWEPAVSAVLITSAMCLEILDFAPLWGFLDAHSLWHAATIPLVPIWYRFLLKDTEWEVRNIKGVLHSGSHRD
;
A
#
# COMPACT_ATOMS: atom_id res chain seq x y z
N MET A 1 35.77 -69.96 -18.43
CA MET A 1 36.45 -68.77 -17.90
C MET A 1 35.96 -67.56 -18.68
N SER A 2 35.42 -66.59 -17.94
CA SER A 2 34.91 -65.29 -18.38
C SER A 2 36.04 -64.42 -19.01
N GLY A 3 35.78 -63.33 -19.71
CA GLY A 3 34.53 -62.58 -19.78
C GLY A 3 34.49 -61.49 -20.85
N SER A 4 33.28 -61.01 -21.08
CA SER A 4 32.91 -59.88 -21.92
C SER A 4 33.16 -58.55 -21.18
N THR A 5 33.91 -57.66 -21.81
CA THR A 5 34.09 -56.26 -21.42
C THR A 5 32.86 -55.45 -21.81
N THR A 6 32.07 -55.01 -20.83
CA THR A 6 31.05 -53.96 -20.99
C THR A 6 31.69 -52.59 -20.74
N PRO A 7 31.35 -51.53 -21.52
CA PRO A 7 31.84 -50.20 -21.25
C PRO A 7 31.13 -49.63 -20.02
N ARG A 8 31.93 -49.16 -19.06
CA ARG A 8 31.47 -48.52 -17.82
C ARG A 8 30.87 -47.15 -18.17
N VAL A 9 29.55 -47.05 -18.25
CA VAL A 9 28.84 -45.77 -18.33
C VAL A 9 29.16 -44.98 -17.07
N LEU A 10 29.91 -43.88 -17.22
CA LEU A 10 30.15 -42.90 -16.17
C LEU A 10 28.82 -42.22 -15.84
N VAL A 11 28.11 -42.73 -14.84
CA VAL A 11 27.00 -42.03 -14.20
C VAL A 11 27.54 -40.73 -13.61
N ARG A 12 27.24 -39.61 -14.28
CA ARG A 12 27.55 -38.26 -13.80
C ARG A 12 26.80 -38.06 -12.47
N SER A 13 27.56 -38.11 -11.39
CA SER A 13 27.14 -37.88 -10.01
C SER A 13 26.16 -36.68 -9.87
N ASN A 14 25.14 -36.87 -9.02
CA ASN A 14 24.05 -35.97 -8.61
C ASN A 14 24.51 -34.57 -8.12
N SER A 15 25.14 -33.76 -8.97
CA SER A 15 25.49 -32.37 -8.62
C SER A 15 24.24 -31.48 -8.55
N ALA A 16 23.28 -31.64 -9.46
CA ALA A 16 22.06 -30.82 -9.49
C ALA A 16 21.20 -30.97 -8.21
N GLY A 17 21.04 -32.20 -7.71
CA GLY A 17 20.24 -32.48 -6.52
C GLY A 17 20.90 -32.08 -5.19
N THR A 18 22.24 -32.03 -5.14
CA THR A 18 22.99 -31.60 -3.94
C THR A 18 23.11 -30.07 -3.87
N THR A 19 23.28 -29.38 -4.99
CA THR A 19 23.25 -27.91 -5.07
C THR A 19 21.87 -27.37 -4.71
N TYR A 20 20.78 -27.97 -5.22
CA TYR A 20 19.40 -27.60 -4.86
C TYR A 20 19.11 -27.79 -3.36
N ARG A 21 19.53 -28.91 -2.77
CA ARG A 21 19.37 -29.14 -1.31
C ARG A 21 20.23 -28.22 -0.45
N ARG A 22 21.41 -27.79 -0.92
CA ARG A 22 22.29 -26.84 -0.21
C ARG A 22 21.77 -25.40 -0.29
N ALA A 23 21.31 -24.95 -1.46
CA ALA A 23 20.65 -23.65 -1.64
C ALA A 23 19.35 -23.55 -0.80
N ALA A 24 18.54 -24.62 -0.78
CA ALA A 24 17.35 -24.70 0.07
C ALA A 24 17.66 -24.67 1.58
N LYS A 25 18.78 -25.26 2.03
CA LYS A 25 19.20 -25.24 3.45
C LYS A 25 19.74 -23.88 3.91
N TRP A 26 20.50 -23.17 3.07
CA TRP A 26 20.97 -21.80 3.39
C TRP A 26 19.80 -20.81 3.47
N SER A 27 18.83 -20.96 2.56
CA SER A 27 17.55 -20.25 2.56
C SER A 27 16.76 -20.46 3.86
N TRP A 28 16.58 -21.70 4.34
CA TRP A 28 15.70 -21.99 5.48
C TRP A 28 16.18 -21.41 6.83
N ARG A 29 17.48 -21.44 7.13
CA ARG A 29 18.00 -20.99 8.44
C ARG A 29 17.97 -19.46 8.58
N HIS A 30 18.25 -18.72 7.50
CA HIS A 30 18.14 -17.26 7.46
C HIS A 30 16.67 -16.79 7.34
N SER A 31 15.81 -17.58 6.67
CA SER A 31 14.37 -17.29 6.55
C SER A 31 13.65 -17.25 7.90
N ARG A 32 14.05 -18.07 8.88
CA ARG A 32 13.42 -18.08 10.22
C ARG A 32 13.75 -16.82 11.02
N THR A 33 15.00 -16.37 11.02
CA THR A 33 15.40 -15.12 11.68
C THR A 33 14.79 -13.89 10.98
N LEU A 34 14.75 -13.90 9.64
CA LEU A 34 14.12 -12.84 8.85
C LEU A 34 12.59 -12.79 9.06
N MET A 35 11.95 -13.94 9.26
CA MET A 35 10.52 -14.02 9.61
C MET A 35 10.24 -13.43 10.99
N TRP A 36 11.01 -13.78 12.03
CA TRP A 36 10.78 -13.24 13.38
C TRP A 36 11.06 -11.74 13.48
N THR A 37 12.08 -11.25 12.77
CA THR A 37 12.36 -9.81 12.68
C THR A 37 11.26 -9.06 11.91
N THR A 38 10.74 -9.65 10.84
CA THR A 38 9.57 -9.12 10.12
C THR A 38 8.36 -9.01 11.05
N ILE A 39 8.06 -10.06 11.82
CA ILE A 39 6.94 -10.07 12.78
C ILE A 39 7.11 -8.97 13.84
N ALA A 40 8.33 -8.81 14.39
CA ALA A 40 8.60 -7.79 15.39
C ALA A 40 8.43 -6.36 14.84
N LEU A 41 9.00 -6.07 13.67
CA LEU A 41 8.94 -4.74 13.05
C LEU A 41 7.51 -4.34 12.67
N THR A 42 6.71 -5.26 12.14
CA THR A 42 5.30 -5.01 11.83
C THR A 42 4.47 -4.70 13.08
N VAL A 43 4.77 -5.34 14.22
CA VAL A 43 4.02 -5.12 15.47
C VAL A 43 4.43 -3.83 16.19
N THR A 44 5.73 -3.51 16.23
CA THR A 44 6.24 -2.35 16.97
C THR A 44 5.88 -1.00 16.34
N PHE A 45 5.70 -0.92 15.01
CA PHE A 45 5.48 0.36 14.34
C PHE A 45 4.00 0.80 14.31
N CYS A 46 3.07 -0.14 14.51
CA CYS A 46 1.63 0.11 14.62
C CYS A 46 1.21 0.96 15.85
N THR A 47 2.16 1.45 16.66
CA THR A 47 1.91 2.24 17.89
C THR A 47 2.46 3.68 17.83
N SER A 48 2.98 4.13 16.69
CA SER A 48 3.49 5.50 16.56
C SER A 48 2.37 6.55 16.53
N VAL A 49 2.57 7.64 17.27
CA VAL A 49 1.61 8.73 17.43
C VAL A 49 1.75 9.72 16.27
N ALA A 50 0.65 10.06 15.64
CA ALA A 50 0.57 11.05 14.57
C ALA A 50 0.40 12.47 15.13
N TRP A 51 0.91 13.45 14.38
CA TRP A 51 0.82 14.88 14.69
C TRP A 51 -0.30 15.52 13.86
N ALA A 52 -1.09 16.39 14.46
CA ALA A 52 -2.08 17.19 13.73
C ALA A 52 -1.41 18.11 12.69
N SER A 53 -2.09 18.45 11.59
CA SER A 53 -1.52 19.29 10.53
C SER A 53 -1.35 20.74 10.98
N SER A 54 -0.49 21.49 10.28
CA SER A 54 -0.19 22.88 10.65
C SER A 54 -1.39 23.83 10.49
N GLY A 55 -2.24 23.59 9.50
CA GLY A 55 -3.47 24.35 9.25
C GLY A 55 -4.52 24.16 10.35
N ASP A 56 -4.63 22.97 10.93
CA ASP A 56 -5.57 22.68 12.02
C ASP A 56 -5.27 23.48 13.29
N ARG A 57 -4.02 23.94 13.44
CA ARG A 57 -3.58 24.77 14.57
C ARG A 57 -3.75 26.27 14.33
N GLN A 58 -4.13 26.69 13.12
CA GLN A 58 -4.28 28.12 12.84
C GLN A 58 -5.52 28.67 13.51
N HIS A 59 -5.36 29.77 14.26
CA HIS A 59 -6.48 30.47 14.87
C HIS A 59 -7.53 30.90 13.84
N ALA A 60 -7.12 31.39 12.68
CA ALA A 60 -8.03 31.77 11.60
C ALA A 60 -8.95 30.62 11.16
N TYR A 61 -8.40 29.40 11.06
CA TYR A 61 -9.14 28.22 10.67
C TYR A 61 -10.10 27.76 11.77
N ILE A 62 -9.60 27.66 13.00
CA ILE A 62 -10.42 27.28 14.17
C ILE A 62 -11.59 28.25 14.34
N SER A 63 -11.33 29.57 14.26
CA SER A 63 -12.36 30.59 14.36
C SER A 63 -13.40 30.47 13.25
N CYS A 64 -12.96 30.39 11.98
CA CYS A 64 -13.88 30.27 10.84
C CYS A 64 -14.79 29.04 10.94
N VAL A 65 -14.22 27.87 11.26
CA VAL A 65 -15.00 26.63 11.37
C VAL A 65 -15.98 26.71 12.55
N THR A 66 -15.56 27.27 13.68
CA THR A 66 -16.42 27.42 14.87
C THR A 66 -17.59 28.37 14.60
N GLU A 67 -17.32 29.49 13.92
CA GLU A 67 -18.35 30.46 13.54
C GLU A 67 -19.32 29.86 12.52
N CYS A 68 -18.81 29.16 11.50
CA CYS A 68 -19.64 28.49 10.50
C CYS A 68 -20.55 27.41 11.12
N ASP A 69 -20.02 26.59 12.03
CA ASP A 69 -20.82 25.56 12.72
C ASP A 69 -21.95 26.18 13.55
N ARG A 70 -21.65 27.22 14.32
CA ARG A 70 -22.62 27.93 15.16
C ARG A 70 -23.69 28.63 14.34
N ASP A 71 -23.28 29.39 13.32
CA ASP A 71 -24.17 30.34 12.64
C ASP A 71 -24.95 29.67 11.49
N ILE A 72 -24.43 28.57 10.92
CA ILE A 72 -25.04 27.85 9.78
C ILE A 72 -25.53 26.45 10.18
N CYS A 73 -24.66 25.61 10.75
CA CYS A 73 -25.02 24.20 10.98
C CYS A 73 -25.99 24.00 12.15
N GLN A 74 -25.84 24.78 13.21
CA GLN A 74 -26.70 24.73 14.41
C GLN A 74 -27.94 25.64 14.30
N ASN A 75 -28.07 26.43 13.24
CA ASN A 75 -29.17 27.37 13.07
C ASN A 75 -30.41 26.68 12.49
N GLU A 76 -31.45 26.54 13.33
CA GLU A 76 -32.72 25.91 12.94
C GLU A 76 -33.63 26.86 12.12
N ASN A 77 -33.37 28.17 12.17
CA ASN A 77 -34.19 29.18 11.51
C ASN A 77 -33.68 29.45 10.09
N THR A 78 -33.95 28.52 9.17
CA THR A 78 -33.57 28.63 7.73
C THR A 78 -34.05 29.91 7.04
N SER A 79 -35.10 30.56 7.55
CA SER A 79 -35.66 31.82 7.03
C SER A 79 -34.76 33.04 7.23
N SER A 80 -33.77 32.99 8.15
CA SER A 80 -32.82 34.08 8.39
C SER A 80 -31.51 33.93 7.63
N LEU A 81 -31.32 32.80 6.94
CA LEU A 81 -30.11 32.51 6.18
C LEU A 81 -30.16 33.15 4.80
N THR A 82 -29.02 33.66 4.35
CA THR A 82 -28.84 34.08 2.97
C THR A 82 -28.85 32.86 2.03
N PRO A 83 -29.15 33.04 0.73
CA PRO A 83 -29.13 31.93 -0.24
C PRO A 83 -27.79 31.17 -0.28
N GLU A 84 -26.67 31.87 -0.06
CA GLU A 84 -25.33 31.28 -0.01
C GLU A 84 -25.13 30.39 1.22
N GLN A 85 -25.59 30.86 2.40
CA GLN A 85 -25.56 30.09 3.64
C GLN A 85 -26.51 28.87 3.60
N LEU A 86 -27.66 29.01 2.94
CA LEU A 86 -28.59 27.91 2.75
C LEU A 86 -27.95 26.78 1.92
N MET A 87 -27.14 27.10 0.91
CA MET A 87 -26.38 26.10 0.14
C MET A 87 -25.29 25.39 0.96
N GLN A 88 -24.79 26.02 2.03
CA GLN A 88 -23.84 25.39 2.95
C GLN A 88 -24.52 24.42 3.93
N GLN A 89 -25.75 24.72 4.35
CA GLN A 89 -26.55 23.88 5.24
C GLN A 89 -27.29 22.75 4.48
N GLN A 90 -27.86 23.05 3.31
CA GLN A 90 -28.55 22.11 2.44
C GLN A 90 -27.61 21.63 1.32
N LEU A 91 -26.82 20.60 1.64
CA LEU A 91 -25.84 20.05 0.72
C LEU A 91 -26.52 19.46 -0.54
N SER A 92 -25.89 19.63 -1.70
CA SER A 92 -26.36 19.02 -2.97
C SER A 92 -26.39 17.49 -2.91
N LEU A 93 -27.21 16.86 -3.78
CA LEU A 93 -27.38 15.39 -3.82
C LEU A 93 -26.05 14.61 -3.89
N PRO A 94 -25.03 15.00 -4.69
CA PRO A 94 -23.74 14.30 -4.69
C PRO A 94 -23.02 14.32 -3.34
N LEU A 95 -23.08 15.44 -2.63
CA LEU A 95 -22.48 15.59 -1.29
C LEU A 95 -23.19 14.72 -0.25
N GLN A 96 -24.53 14.68 -0.31
CA GLN A 96 -25.33 13.81 0.56
C GLN A 96 -25.02 12.33 0.30
N LEU A 97 -24.91 11.93 -0.98
CA LEU A 97 -24.56 10.56 -1.37
C LEU A 97 -23.18 10.15 -0.83
N LEU A 98 -22.23 11.09 -0.84
CA LEU A 98 -20.89 10.91 -0.26
C LEU A 98 -20.82 11.17 1.25
N ARG A 99 -21.98 11.23 1.93
CA ARG A 99 -22.08 11.36 3.41
C ARG A 99 -21.39 12.60 3.99
N TRP A 100 -21.32 13.69 3.24
CA TRP A 100 -20.81 14.95 3.78
C TRP A 100 -21.76 15.51 4.84
N THR A 101 -21.20 15.96 5.96
CA THR A 101 -21.94 16.71 6.97
C THR A 101 -21.86 18.21 6.72
N CYS A 102 -22.74 18.99 7.35
CA CYS A 102 -22.65 20.45 7.34
C CYS A 102 -21.28 20.92 7.87
N LEU A 103 -20.81 20.31 8.97
CA LEU A 103 -19.51 20.63 9.56
C LEU A 103 -18.34 20.33 8.60
N ASP A 104 -18.40 19.23 7.85
CA ASP A 104 -17.37 18.93 6.83
C ASP A 104 -17.37 19.96 5.71
N ASN A 105 -18.55 20.47 5.33
CA ASN A 105 -18.65 21.55 4.36
C ASN A 105 -18.12 22.89 4.91
N CYS A 106 -18.37 23.21 6.19
CA CYS A 106 -17.76 24.36 6.87
C CYS A 106 -16.23 24.29 6.89
N ARG A 107 -15.67 23.13 7.27
CA ARG A 107 -14.22 22.87 7.23
C ARG A 107 -13.64 23.11 5.84
N TYR A 108 -14.32 22.57 4.81
CA TYR A 108 -13.91 22.75 3.42
C TYR A 108 -13.91 24.21 2.98
N VAL A 109 -14.99 24.95 3.22
CA VAL A 109 -15.11 26.36 2.80
C VAL A 109 -14.09 27.24 3.53
N CYS A 110 -13.94 27.06 4.84
CA CYS A 110 -12.96 27.81 5.64
C CYS A 110 -11.52 27.54 5.17
N MET A 111 -11.19 26.27 4.93
CA MET A 111 -9.90 25.87 4.37
C MET A 111 -9.64 26.58 3.02
N GLN A 112 -10.61 26.58 2.11
CA GLN A 112 -10.48 27.21 0.79
C GLN A 112 -10.30 28.74 0.89
N SER A 113 -11.12 29.40 1.71
CA SER A 113 -11.04 30.86 1.93
C SER A 113 -9.67 31.28 2.47
N ILE A 114 -9.17 30.58 3.49
CA ILE A 114 -7.84 30.88 4.08
C ILE A 114 -6.72 30.59 3.08
N THR A 115 -6.85 29.51 2.30
CA THR A 115 -5.88 29.16 1.26
C THR A 115 -5.82 30.25 0.18
N GLU A 116 -6.97 30.74 -0.27
CA GLU A 116 -7.03 31.80 -1.28
C GLU A 116 -6.40 33.11 -0.76
N ALA A 117 -6.68 33.48 0.49
CA ALA A 117 -6.04 34.63 1.13
C ALA A 117 -4.51 34.48 1.25
N ALA A 118 -4.03 33.27 1.58
CA ALA A 118 -2.60 32.97 1.65
C ALA A 118 -1.94 33.08 0.27
N LEU A 119 -2.56 32.54 -0.79
CA LEU A 119 -2.07 32.65 -2.16
C LEU A 119 -2.00 34.10 -2.65
N GLN A 120 -3.03 34.91 -2.36
CA GLN A 120 -3.04 36.35 -2.69
C GLN A 120 -1.92 37.12 -1.97
N SER A 121 -1.60 36.71 -0.74
CA SER A 121 -0.58 37.34 0.10
C SER A 121 0.82 36.74 -0.11
N ASN A 122 0.99 35.82 -1.07
CA ASN A 122 2.21 35.07 -1.32
C ASN A 122 2.79 34.37 -0.07
N GLN A 123 1.89 33.88 0.78
CA GLN A 123 2.21 33.09 1.97
C GLN A 123 2.21 31.59 1.64
N ALA A 124 2.88 30.81 2.47
CA ALA A 124 2.87 29.36 2.33
C ALA A 124 1.47 28.81 2.59
N VAL A 125 1.01 27.93 1.70
CA VAL A 125 -0.22 27.16 1.90
C VAL A 125 0.02 26.12 2.98
N HIS A 126 -0.99 25.85 3.79
CA HIS A 126 -0.92 24.88 4.87
C HIS A 126 -1.81 23.67 4.60
N GLN A 127 -1.44 22.54 5.23
CA GLN A 127 -2.28 21.35 5.24
C GLN A 127 -3.31 21.40 6.37
N TYR A 128 -4.50 20.88 6.11
CA TYR A 128 -5.63 20.78 7.04
C TYR A 128 -6.09 19.32 7.10
N HIS A 129 -6.28 18.77 8.30
CA HIS A 129 -6.70 17.37 8.53
C HIS A 129 -5.85 16.34 7.76
N GLY A 130 -4.54 16.56 7.67
CA GLY A 130 -3.60 15.68 6.95
C GLY A 130 -3.51 15.92 5.44
N LYS A 131 -4.13 16.98 4.90
CA LYS A 131 -4.26 17.16 3.44
C LYS A 131 -4.02 18.57 2.96
N TRP A 132 -3.64 18.67 1.70
CA TRP A 132 -3.63 19.93 0.96
C TRP A 132 -5.05 20.38 0.57
N PRO A 133 -5.28 21.69 0.38
CA PRO A 133 -6.58 22.23 0.00
C PRO A 133 -6.91 21.95 -1.47
N PHE A 134 -7.76 20.96 -1.73
CA PHE A 134 -8.20 20.59 -3.08
C PHE A 134 -9.51 21.25 -3.51
N TYR A 135 -9.63 21.53 -4.80
CA TYR A 135 -10.93 21.84 -5.38
C TYR A 135 -11.78 20.58 -5.50
N ARG A 136 -12.97 20.63 -4.92
CA ARG A 136 -13.91 19.51 -4.88
C ARG A 136 -14.68 19.42 -6.18
N PHE A 137 -14.78 18.22 -6.76
CA PHE A 137 -15.60 17.94 -7.94
C PHE A 137 -16.67 16.89 -7.62
N LEU A 138 -17.96 17.24 -7.76
CA LEU A 138 -19.10 16.36 -7.43
C LEU A 138 -19.05 15.75 -6.01
N GLY A 139 -18.43 16.46 -5.05
CA GLY A 139 -18.27 15.97 -3.68
C GLY A 139 -16.98 15.18 -3.40
N MET A 140 -16.19 14.87 -4.42
CA MET A 140 -14.87 14.23 -4.30
C MET A 140 -13.77 15.28 -4.10
N GLN A 141 -12.90 15.09 -3.11
CA GLN A 141 -11.76 15.98 -2.86
C GLN A 141 -10.55 15.66 -3.74
N GLU A 142 -10.39 14.41 -4.19
CA GLU A 142 -9.23 13.96 -5.00
C GLU A 142 -9.67 13.32 -6.32
N PRO A 143 -10.26 14.09 -7.26
CA PRO A 143 -10.83 13.53 -8.49
C PRO A 143 -9.79 12.83 -9.37
N ALA A 144 -8.53 13.28 -9.37
CA ALA A 144 -7.44 12.65 -10.12
C ALA A 144 -7.09 11.27 -9.55
N SER A 145 -6.97 11.14 -8.23
CA SER A 145 -6.72 9.86 -7.55
C SER A 145 -7.86 8.89 -7.78
N VAL A 146 -9.12 9.33 -7.72
CA VAL A 146 -10.29 8.50 -8.06
C VAL A 146 -10.24 8.02 -9.51
N LEU A 147 -9.87 8.89 -10.46
CA LEU A 147 -9.74 8.52 -11.87
C LEU A 147 -8.63 7.48 -12.08
N PHE A 148 -7.48 7.65 -11.44
CA PHE A 148 -6.38 6.69 -11.56
C PHE A 148 -6.63 5.40 -10.79
N SER A 149 -7.49 5.41 -9.77
CA SER A 149 -7.87 4.24 -8.98
C SER A 149 -9.15 3.53 -9.47
N ILE A 150 -9.94 4.13 -10.38
CA ILE A 150 -11.20 3.69 -11.04
C ILE A 150 -12.32 3.13 -10.12
N LEU A 151 -12.04 2.69 -8.89
CA LEU A 151 -12.95 1.95 -8.01
C LEU A 151 -12.97 2.43 -6.55
N ASN A 152 -12.14 3.39 -6.14
CA ASN A 152 -12.22 3.98 -4.79
C ASN A 152 -13.10 5.22 -4.79
N GLY A 153 -14.42 5.00 -4.73
CA GLY A 153 -15.41 6.08 -4.63
C GLY A 153 -15.36 6.87 -3.32
N THR A 154 -14.56 6.42 -2.34
CA THR A 154 -14.25 7.19 -1.13
C THR A 154 -12.78 7.04 -0.75
N GLU A 155 -12.23 8.10 -0.19
CA GLU A 155 -10.88 8.15 0.35
C GLU A 155 -10.61 7.05 1.39
N LYS A 156 -11.56 6.84 2.32
CA LYS A 156 -11.41 5.76 3.32
C LYS A 156 -11.26 4.39 2.67
N MET A 157 -11.99 4.15 1.59
CA MET A 157 -11.90 2.91 0.83
C MET A 157 -10.54 2.78 0.14
N ASP A 158 -9.96 3.90 -0.32
CA ASP A 158 -8.61 3.91 -0.87
C ASP A 158 -7.58 3.40 0.12
N TYR A 159 -7.54 3.99 1.31
CA TYR A 159 -6.61 3.56 2.34
C TYR A 159 -6.84 2.14 2.84
N PHE A 160 -8.10 1.72 3.01
CA PHE A 160 -8.40 0.35 3.43
C PHE A 160 -8.01 -0.67 2.35
N SER A 161 -8.23 -0.33 1.07
CA SER A 161 -7.85 -1.17 -0.05
C SER A 161 -6.34 -1.25 -0.22
N ALA A 162 -5.61 -0.15 -0.04
CA ALA A 162 -4.16 -0.09 -0.05
C ALA A 162 -3.56 -0.94 1.09
N GLY A 163 -4.05 -0.76 2.31
CA GLY A 163 -3.65 -1.56 3.48
C GLY A 163 -3.91 -3.05 3.28
N THR A 164 -5.05 -3.40 2.69
CA THR A 164 -5.38 -4.80 2.35
C THR A 164 -4.45 -5.35 1.28
N ALA A 165 -4.21 -4.61 0.20
CA ALA A 165 -3.37 -5.03 -0.92
C ALA A 165 -1.92 -5.26 -0.48
N ILE A 166 -1.35 -4.34 0.31
CA ILE A 166 0.05 -4.46 0.78
C ILE A 166 0.21 -5.60 1.80
N MET A 167 -0.77 -5.77 2.70
CA MET A 167 -0.77 -6.89 3.65
C MET A 167 -0.90 -8.23 2.94
N TYR A 168 -1.78 -8.34 1.93
CA TYR A 168 -1.89 -9.53 1.10
C TYR A 168 -0.60 -9.79 0.30
N GLY A 169 0.04 -8.74 -0.21
CA GLY A 169 1.35 -8.83 -0.86
C GLY A 169 2.42 -9.40 0.07
N LEU A 170 2.50 -8.92 1.31
CA LEU A 170 3.41 -9.47 2.33
C LEU A 170 3.07 -10.94 2.64
N PHE A 171 1.79 -11.25 2.83
CA PHE A 171 1.32 -12.62 3.07
C PHE A 171 1.82 -13.59 1.99
N TYR A 172 1.57 -13.25 0.71
CA TYR A 172 2.01 -14.03 -0.44
C TYR A 172 3.54 -14.17 -0.50
N THR A 173 4.25 -13.07 -0.28
CA THR A 173 5.72 -13.00 -0.39
C THR A 173 6.41 -13.93 0.58
N VAL A 174 5.99 -13.94 1.84
CA VAL A 174 6.56 -14.81 2.87
C VAL A 174 6.30 -16.28 2.52
N ILE A 175 5.07 -16.65 2.14
CA ILE A 175 4.76 -18.03 1.71
C ILE A 175 5.64 -18.45 0.53
N ARG A 176 5.72 -17.59 -0.48
CA ARG A 176 6.41 -17.88 -1.75
C ARG A 176 7.92 -18.05 -1.56
N ILE A 177 8.57 -17.14 -0.84
CA ILE A 177 10.03 -17.12 -0.65
C ILE A 177 10.47 -18.20 0.34
N THR A 178 9.77 -18.36 1.46
CA THR A 178 10.11 -19.39 2.46
C THR A 178 9.69 -20.80 2.04
N ARG A 179 8.90 -20.91 0.96
CA ARG A 179 8.33 -22.17 0.46
C ARG A 179 7.57 -22.91 1.55
N MET A 180 6.72 -22.19 2.28
CA MET A 180 5.84 -22.79 3.29
C MET A 180 4.86 -23.75 2.60
N VAL A 181 5.07 -25.06 2.77
CA VAL A 181 4.19 -26.10 2.23
C VAL A 181 3.17 -26.60 3.25
N GLN A 182 3.45 -26.46 4.55
CA GLN A 182 2.55 -26.90 5.61
C GLN A 182 1.36 -25.93 5.76
N VAL A 183 0.14 -26.44 5.53
CA VAL A 183 -1.11 -25.69 5.66
C VAL A 183 -1.27 -25.05 7.05
N ARG A 184 -0.90 -25.77 8.11
CA ARG A 184 -0.96 -25.23 9.49
C ARG A 184 -0.10 -23.97 9.65
N SER A 185 1.11 -23.95 9.08
CA SER A 185 1.99 -22.78 9.13
C SER A 185 1.45 -21.62 8.29
N GLN A 186 0.88 -21.92 7.12
CA GLN A 186 0.21 -20.91 6.28
C GLN A 186 -0.99 -20.29 6.99
N LEU A 187 -1.81 -21.08 7.69
CA LEU A 187 -2.94 -20.59 8.48
C LEU A 187 -2.48 -19.72 9.64
N MET A 188 -1.47 -20.14 10.40
CA MET A 188 -0.92 -19.35 11.49
C MET A 188 -0.38 -17.99 11.00
N TRP A 189 0.35 -18.00 9.87
CA TRP A 189 0.83 -16.78 9.23
C TRP A 189 -0.31 -15.90 8.70
N GLY A 190 -1.33 -16.51 8.10
CA GLY A 190 -2.53 -15.82 7.65
C GLY A 190 -3.26 -15.11 8.79
N ILE A 191 -3.44 -15.77 9.94
CA ILE A 191 -4.02 -15.15 11.14
C ILE A 191 -3.15 -13.99 11.62
N LEU A 192 -1.82 -14.16 11.60
CA LEU A 192 -0.88 -13.12 12.01
C LEU A 192 -0.88 -11.89 11.10
N CYS A 193 -1.26 -12.03 9.82
CA CYS A 193 -1.47 -10.88 8.91
C CYS A 193 -2.87 -10.28 9.06
N LEU A 194 -3.89 -11.15 9.16
CA LEU A 194 -5.29 -10.76 9.15
C LEU A 194 -5.71 -10.02 10.42
N VAL A 195 -5.30 -10.50 11.60
CA VAL A 195 -5.70 -9.88 12.88
C VAL A 195 -5.21 -8.42 12.98
N PRO A 196 -3.93 -8.10 12.74
CA PRO A 196 -3.47 -6.71 12.73
C PRO A 196 -4.15 -5.86 11.66
N LEU A 197 -4.42 -6.41 10.46
CA LEU A 197 -5.14 -5.70 9.39
C LEU A 197 -6.55 -5.32 9.83
N LEU A 198 -7.30 -6.25 10.43
CA LEU A 198 -8.65 -5.97 10.91
C LEU A 198 -8.65 -4.96 12.06
N LEU A 199 -7.70 -5.06 12.99
CA LEU A 199 -7.54 -4.09 14.07
C LEU A 199 -7.20 -2.68 13.53
N HIS A 200 -6.29 -2.60 12.56
CA HIS A 200 -5.89 -1.36 11.90
C HIS A 200 -7.06 -0.69 11.17
N ILE A 201 -7.78 -1.45 10.33
CA ILE A 201 -8.97 -0.95 9.61
C ILE A 201 -10.06 -0.55 10.61
N SER A 202 -10.30 -1.34 11.67
CA SER A 202 -11.31 -1.02 12.68
C SER A 202 -10.97 0.25 13.45
N TYR A 203 -9.70 0.45 13.80
CA TYR A 203 -9.23 1.67 14.45
C TYR A 203 -9.47 2.90 13.57
N LEU A 204 -9.07 2.85 12.30
CA LEU A 204 -9.27 3.95 11.35
C LEU A 204 -10.75 4.18 10.99
N ALA A 205 -11.57 3.11 10.99
CA ALA A 205 -12.98 3.20 10.66
C ALA A 205 -13.81 3.80 11.80
N PHE A 206 -13.54 3.44 13.06
CA PHE A 206 -14.44 3.70 14.19
C PHE A 206 -13.87 4.60 15.28
N VAL A 207 -12.54 4.72 15.41
CA VAL A 207 -11.91 5.47 16.51
C VAL A 207 -11.45 6.83 16.04
N HIS A 208 -10.42 6.87 15.19
CA HIS A 208 -9.85 8.10 14.68
C HIS A 208 -9.23 7.83 13.32
N PHE A 209 -9.73 8.53 12.30
CA PHE A 209 -9.20 8.41 10.95
C PHE A 209 -7.97 9.30 10.82
N ASP A 210 -6.79 8.67 10.91
CA ASP A 210 -5.50 9.36 10.86
C ASP A 210 -4.71 8.95 9.61
N TYR A 211 -4.54 9.90 8.70
CA TYR A 211 -3.82 9.71 7.45
C TYR A 211 -2.35 9.39 7.66
N GLY A 212 -1.68 10.13 8.54
CA GLY A 212 -0.25 9.95 8.81
C GLY A 212 0.04 8.57 9.39
N TYR A 213 -0.79 8.10 10.31
CA TYR A 213 -0.72 6.73 10.83
C TYR A 213 -0.93 5.68 9.74
N ASN A 214 -1.94 5.86 8.88
CA ASN A 214 -2.22 4.92 7.81
C ASN A 214 -1.06 4.83 6.81
N MET A 215 -0.49 5.96 6.39
CA MET A 215 0.68 6.00 5.51
C MET A 215 1.90 5.36 6.16
N ALA A 216 2.18 5.68 7.42
CA ALA A 216 3.28 5.09 8.15
C ALA A 216 3.15 3.56 8.23
N ALA A 217 1.96 3.05 8.58
CA ALA A 217 1.70 1.61 8.69
C ALA A 217 1.84 0.89 7.34
N THR A 218 1.21 1.41 6.29
CA THR A 218 1.21 0.80 4.95
C THR A 218 2.58 0.88 4.29
N ALA A 219 3.29 2.00 4.38
CA ALA A 219 4.66 2.15 3.87
C ALA A 219 5.64 1.20 4.57
N THR A 220 5.46 0.95 5.87
CA THR A 220 6.30 0.00 6.62
C THR A 220 6.10 -1.44 6.15
N VAL A 221 4.84 -1.89 6.07
CA VAL A 221 4.50 -3.23 5.56
C VAL A 221 5.01 -3.40 4.13
N GLY A 222 4.85 -2.36 3.30
CA GLY A 222 5.36 -2.33 1.93
C GLY A 222 6.88 -2.36 1.83
N GLY A 223 7.58 -1.62 2.68
CA GLY A 223 9.05 -1.64 2.76
C GLY A 223 9.59 -3.02 3.13
N ILE A 224 8.95 -3.69 4.09
CA ILE A 224 9.26 -5.09 4.44
C ILE A 224 9.03 -6.00 3.23
N HIS A 225 7.86 -5.91 2.59
CA HIS A 225 7.53 -6.68 1.39
C HIS A 225 8.57 -6.51 0.28
N ASN A 226 8.97 -5.28 -0.02
CA ASN A 226 9.97 -4.96 -1.04
C ASN A 226 11.36 -5.49 -0.67
N LEU A 227 11.76 -5.37 0.61
CA LEU A 227 13.03 -5.88 1.09
C LEU A 227 13.15 -7.41 0.90
N TRP A 228 12.07 -8.14 1.16
CA TRP A 228 12.02 -9.58 0.90
C TRP A 228 12.27 -9.91 -0.57
N TRP A 229 11.66 -9.16 -1.50
CA TRP A 229 11.86 -9.37 -2.93
C TRP A 229 13.26 -9.01 -3.41
N ILE A 230 13.85 -7.94 -2.90
CA ILE A 230 15.24 -7.58 -3.19
C ILE A 230 16.19 -8.67 -2.69
N CYS A 231 16.04 -9.11 -1.43
CA CYS A 231 16.84 -10.20 -0.86
C CYS A 231 16.70 -11.50 -1.66
N TRP A 232 15.49 -11.87 -2.07
CA TRP A 232 15.26 -13.04 -2.91
C TRP A 232 15.93 -12.90 -4.28
N SER A 233 15.84 -11.72 -4.90
CA SER A 233 16.46 -11.42 -6.19
C SER A 233 17.97 -11.59 -6.13
N LEU A 234 18.62 -11.00 -5.13
CA LEU A 234 20.07 -11.10 -4.90
C LEU A 234 20.51 -12.54 -4.59
N ALA A 235 19.68 -13.32 -3.91
CA ALA A 235 19.98 -14.72 -3.63
C ALA A 235 19.86 -15.62 -4.88
N ASN A 236 19.00 -15.26 -5.85
CA ASN A 236 18.64 -16.11 -6.98
C ASN A 236 19.15 -15.61 -8.34
N TRP A 237 19.80 -14.44 -8.42
CA TRP A 237 20.16 -13.79 -9.68
C TRP A 237 21.03 -14.65 -10.62
N LYS A 238 21.84 -15.56 -10.07
CA LYS A 238 22.68 -16.47 -10.86
C LYS A 238 21.92 -17.69 -11.39
N GLU A 239 20.92 -18.15 -10.66
CA GLU A 239 20.17 -19.37 -10.99
C GLU A 239 18.96 -19.08 -11.87
N ARG A 240 18.33 -17.91 -11.69
CA ARG A 240 17.08 -17.53 -12.34
C ARG A 240 17.30 -16.29 -13.23
N PRO A 241 17.20 -16.42 -14.57
CA PRO A 241 17.43 -15.30 -15.48
C PRO A 241 16.49 -14.09 -15.29
N TYR A 242 15.31 -14.30 -14.72
CA TYR A 242 14.30 -13.27 -14.47
C TYR A 242 14.33 -12.73 -13.02
N ALA A 243 15.24 -13.19 -12.16
CA ALA A 243 15.24 -12.79 -10.75
C ALA A 243 15.54 -11.31 -10.51
N TRP A 244 16.00 -10.56 -11.52
CA TRP A 244 16.16 -9.11 -11.42
C TRP A 244 14.84 -8.34 -11.51
N GLU A 245 13.81 -8.91 -12.14
CA GLU A 245 12.51 -8.24 -12.36
C GLU A 245 11.83 -7.80 -11.05
N PRO A 246 11.69 -8.64 -10.01
CA PRO A 246 11.06 -8.20 -8.76
C PRO A 246 11.90 -7.19 -7.97
N ALA A 247 13.23 -7.20 -8.09
CA ALA A 247 14.07 -6.14 -7.51
C ALA A 247 13.84 -4.80 -8.21
N VAL A 248 13.74 -4.78 -9.54
CA VAL A 248 13.42 -3.54 -10.28
C VAL A 248 12.02 -3.05 -9.91
N SER A 249 11.02 -3.93 -9.85
CA SER A 249 9.68 -3.55 -9.40
C SER A 249 9.69 -2.99 -7.97
N ALA A 250 10.42 -3.62 -7.05
CA ALA A 250 10.56 -3.17 -5.66
C ALA A 250 11.24 -1.79 -5.55
N VAL A 251 12.24 -1.51 -6.38
CA VAL A 251 12.88 -0.19 -6.44
C VAL A 251 11.91 0.84 -7.02
N LEU A 252 11.28 0.56 -8.16
CA LEU A 252 10.37 1.49 -8.83
C LEU A 252 9.15 1.83 -7.97
N ILE A 253 8.54 0.84 -7.30
CA ILE A 253 7.41 1.08 -6.40
C ILE A 253 7.86 1.85 -5.15
N THR A 254 9.08 1.65 -4.65
CA THR A 254 9.61 2.43 -3.52
C THR A 254 9.90 3.87 -3.96
N SER A 255 10.44 4.08 -5.16
CA SER A 255 10.67 5.42 -5.72
C SER A 255 9.37 6.17 -5.95
N ALA A 256 8.35 5.50 -6.47
CA ALA A 256 7.04 6.11 -6.61
C ALA A 256 6.43 6.43 -5.22
N MET A 257 6.69 5.62 -4.18
CA MET A 257 6.16 5.85 -2.82
C MET A 257 6.76 7.12 -2.21
N CYS A 258 7.95 7.53 -2.67
CA CYS A 258 8.50 8.81 -2.28
C CYS A 258 7.63 10.00 -2.73
N LEU A 259 6.82 9.87 -3.78
CA LEU A 259 5.86 10.92 -4.16
C LEU A 259 4.86 11.14 -3.04
N GLU A 260 4.29 10.06 -2.51
CA GLU A 260 3.35 10.07 -1.39
C GLU A 260 3.99 10.62 -0.10
N ILE A 261 5.22 10.20 0.21
CA ILE A 261 5.90 10.59 1.46
C ILE A 261 6.36 12.06 1.43
N LEU A 262 6.81 12.54 0.27
CA LEU A 262 7.29 13.92 0.13
C LEU A 262 6.14 14.93 0.07
N ASP A 263 4.92 14.47 -0.20
CA ASP A 263 3.64 15.17 -0.03
C ASP A 263 3.67 16.67 -0.37
N PHE A 264 3.52 16.98 -1.67
CA PHE A 264 3.52 18.35 -2.16
C PHE A 264 2.11 18.85 -2.51
N ALA A 265 1.91 20.17 -2.41
CA ALA A 265 0.65 20.83 -2.70
C ALA A 265 0.17 20.60 -4.14
N PRO A 266 -1.15 20.48 -4.38
CA PRO A 266 -1.68 20.15 -5.69
C PRO A 266 -1.29 21.19 -6.75
N LEU A 267 -0.68 20.71 -7.83
CA LEU A 267 -0.46 21.47 -9.04
C LEU A 267 -1.82 21.81 -9.67
N TRP A 268 -2.02 23.10 -9.93
CA TRP A 268 -3.26 23.66 -10.47
C TRP A 268 -4.53 23.34 -9.64
N GLY A 269 -4.38 22.94 -8.38
CA GLY A 269 -5.50 22.61 -7.50
C GLY A 269 -6.17 21.25 -7.75
N PHE A 270 -5.60 20.41 -8.64
CA PHE A 270 -6.16 19.11 -9.01
C PHE A 270 -5.15 17.94 -9.03
N LEU A 271 -3.87 18.20 -9.30
CA LEU A 271 -2.83 17.15 -9.44
C LEU A 271 -1.85 17.20 -8.26
N ASP A 272 -2.00 16.28 -7.33
CA ASP A 272 -1.15 16.14 -6.14
C ASP A 272 -0.16 14.98 -6.22
N ALA A 273 0.66 14.89 -5.17
CA ALA A 273 1.54 13.76 -4.90
C ALA A 273 0.83 12.41 -4.99
N HIS A 274 -0.36 12.30 -4.40
CA HIS A 274 -1.12 11.05 -4.29
C HIS A 274 -1.63 10.55 -5.65
N SER A 275 -2.23 11.43 -6.46
CA SER A 275 -2.65 11.06 -7.81
C SER A 275 -1.47 10.70 -8.71
N LEU A 276 -0.31 11.38 -8.58
CA LEU A 276 0.91 11.00 -9.30
C LEU A 276 1.48 9.66 -8.84
N TRP A 277 1.38 9.33 -7.56
CA TRP A 277 1.70 8.00 -7.04
C TRP A 277 0.86 6.93 -7.74
N HIS A 278 -0.48 7.07 -7.73
CA HIS A 278 -1.38 6.15 -8.42
C HIS A 278 -1.00 6.02 -9.90
N ALA A 279 -0.84 7.13 -10.61
CA ALA A 279 -0.42 7.14 -12.02
C ALA A 279 0.92 6.42 -12.26
N ALA A 280 1.89 6.61 -11.38
CA ALA A 280 3.21 5.97 -11.47
C ALA A 280 3.16 4.45 -11.22
N THR A 281 2.18 3.97 -10.44
CA THR A 281 2.04 2.52 -10.16
C THR A 281 1.35 1.73 -11.28
N ILE A 282 0.52 2.36 -12.12
CA ILE A 282 -0.15 1.72 -13.27
C ILE A 282 0.81 0.91 -14.16
N PRO A 283 1.93 1.47 -14.67
CA PRO A 283 2.86 0.72 -15.51
C PRO A 283 3.64 -0.36 -14.76
N LEU A 284 3.66 -0.36 -13.41
CA LEU A 284 4.35 -1.38 -12.61
C LEU A 284 3.56 -2.70 -12.55
N VAL A 285 2.23 -2.63 -12.65
CA VAL A 285 1.34 -3.81 -12.64
C VAL A 285 1.71 -4.84 -13.72
N PRO A 286 1.83 -4.49 -15.02
CA PRO A 286 2.21 -5.47 -16.05
C PRO A 286 3.63 -6.01 -15.87
N ILE A 287 4.56 -5.21 -15.34
CA ILE A 287 5.93 -5.67 -15.04
C ILE A 287 5.90 -6.76 -13.96
N TRP A 288 5.15 -6.50 -12.88
CA TRP A 288 4.97 -7.45 -11.78
C TRP A 288 4.28 -8.73 -12.25
N TYR A 289 3.21 -8.61 -13.01
CA TYR A 289 2.47 -9.75 -13.54
C TYR A 289 3.34 -10.64 -14.43
N ARG A 290 4.17 -10.04 -15.30
CA ARG A 290 5.11 -10.77 -16.14
C ARG A 290 6.12 -11.57 -15.31
N PHE A 291 6.62 -10.99 -14.22
CA PHE A 291 7.49 -11.69 -13.28
C PHE A 291 6.79 -12.92 -12.67
N LEU A 292 5.55 -12.77 -12.18
CA LEU A 292 4.79 -13.87 -11.56
C LEU A 292 4.58 -15.04 -12.54
N LEU A 293 4.32 -14.76 -13.82
CA LEU A 293 4.19 -15.79 -14.85
C LEU A 293 5.51 -16.57 -15.03
N LYS A 294 6.63 -15.87 -15.19
CA LYS A 294 7.96 -16.48 -15.35
C LYS A 294 8.37 -17.32 -14.15
N ASP A 295 8.10 -16.82 -12.94
CA ASP A 295 8.40 -17.53 -11.71
C ASP A 295 7.54 -18.80 -11.56
N THR A 296 6.25 -18.72 -11.89
CA THR A 296 5.34 -19.87 -11.89
C THR A 296 5.78 -20.94 -12.89
N GLU A 297 6.07 -20.55 -14.13
CA GLU A 297 6.57 -21.46 -15.16
C GLU A 297 7.85 -22.19 -14.73
N TRP A 298 8.78 -21.46 -14.11
CA TRP A 298 10.03 -22.03 -13.61
C TRP A 298 9.81 -23.08 -12.52
N GLU A 299 8.95 -22.80 -11.53
CA GLU A 299 8.63 -23.78 -10.48
C GLU A 299 7.94 -25.03 -11.06
N VAL A 300 6.99 -24.86 -11.99
CA VAL A 300 6.30 -25.99 -12.63
C VAL A 300 7.26 -26.87 -13.43
N ARG A 301 8.18 -26.27 -14.21
CA ARG A 301 9.19 -27.02 -14.99
C ARG A 301 10.12 -27.81 -14.07
N ASN A 302 10.56 -27.22 -12.96
CA ASN A 302 11.42 -27.91 -12.00
C ASN A 302 10.73 -29.10 -11.34
N ILE A 303 9.44 -28.99 -11.01
CA ILE A 303 8.65 -30.11 -10.48
C ILE A 303 8.58 -31.25 -11.52
N LYS A 304 8.27 -30.93 -12.78
CA LYS A 304 8.21 -31.93 -13.87
C LYS A 304 9.56 -32.61 -14.09
N GLY A 305 10.66 -31.85 -14.07
CA GLY A 305 12.02 -32.39 -14.23
C GLY A 305 12.40 -33.38 -13.12
N VAL A 306 11.99 -33.11 -11.87
CA VAL A 306 12.18 -34.05 -10.75
C VAL A 306 11.39 -35.34 -10.98
N LEU A 307 10.12 -35.26 -11.37
CA LEU A 307 9.27 -36.43 -11.62
C LEU A 307 9.83 -37.32 -12.75
N HIS A 308 10.26 -36.74 -13.87
CA HIS A 308 10.82 -37.53 -14.99
C HIS A 308 12.19 -38.14 -14.65
N SER A 309 13.01 -37.47 -13.84
CA SER A 309 14.30 -38.03 -13.37
C SER A 309 14.19 -39.12 -12.30
N GLY A 310 13.00 -39.27 -11.70
CA GLY A 310 12.66 -40.36 -10.78
C GLY A 310 12.19 -41.61 -11.53
N SER A 311 11.37 -41.42 -12.58
CA SER A 311 10.79 -42.53 -13.36
C SER A 311 11.79 -43.35 -14.18
N HIS A 312 13.02 -42.87 -14.40
CA HIS A 312 14.08 -43.60 -15.10
C HIS A 312 15.07 -44.31 -14.14
N ARG A 313 14.78 -44.34 -12.84
CA ARG A 313 15.63 -44.95 -11.81
C ARG A 313 15.02 -46.18 -11.13
N ASP A 314 13.82 -46.58 -11.54
CA ASP A 314 13.15 -47.83 -11.16
C ASP A 314 13.09 -48.77 -12.36
#